data_AF-A0A4T0UU14-F1
#
_entry.id   AF-A0A4T0UU14-F1
#
_cell.length_a   1.000
_cell.length_b   1.000
_cell.length_c   1.000
_cell.angle_alpha   90.00
_cell.angle_beta   90.00
_cell.angle_gamma   90.00
#
_symmetry.space_group_name_H-M   'P 1'
#
loop_
_entity.id
_entity.type
_entity.pdbx_description
1 polymer ?
#
loop_
_entity_poly.entity_id
_entity_poly.type
_entity_poly.pdbx_seq_one_letter_code
_entity_poly.pdbx_strand_id
1 'polypeptide(L)'
;MPRPPLEIDDRTPLDGAQIDLPARIGWLLRSWRTHRGISLRELQTRLADLGTSTSVTALSRVEVSGERNSTLIEGYERGLGLPHGALRAPIDVLCRTYDYRPADVAPLIPSTSLETFSTICGAVDGPGARPTGRDWMRFAEAHTDGVFGLPRREMEPVVARLAQELGRSVGTGYQQRYDALARLRCGRYGDVVFDVVAAAIAVPGAQRLPDLMSAVCERPSTQVLDWCAGLLDDPCHLIARAACLGLQNLRFVGGLDAEEWADVAPRVAAAADLIDTDPSRGVTLSSMLAASHPALRAAVPPTVRASLPDPPRPPRWTRNRLNVHYSAAAALAAEVADSLPGETMLTRLVFEALYDFRAAHAVTSSYLIAASPFAPAFVAALGRMAAADLDPLTRSRLRDTFGNLMYPTDDLDSQPLLASEDPHLVDVGLRIDALAGRAPATPELRALLAERITEENALLAAGMAEHPLLAELAADPGADPRIREAAGWWRATGGRIVDPAA
;
A
#
# COMPACT_ATOMS: atom_id res chain seq x y z
N MET A 1 -39.16 15.18 -8.01
CA MET A 1 -37.81 14.69 -8.38
C MET A 1 -37.16 14.11 -7.13
N PRO A 2 -36.65 12.88 -7.15
CA PRO A 2 -35.86 12.37 -6.02
C PRO A 2 -34.65 13.28 -5.82
N ARG A 3 -34.40 13.68 -4.58
CA ARG A 3 -33.23 14.48 -4.20
C ARG A 3 -31.99 13.66 -4.59
N PRO A 4 -31.01 14.24 -5.30
CA PRO A 4 -29.76 13.52 -5.56
C PRO A 4 -29.20 13.03 -4.22
N PRO A 5 -28.73 11.77 -4.13
CA PRO A 5 -28.14 11.27 -2.92
C PRO A 5 -27.03 12.22 -2.47
N LEU A 6 -26.99 12.53 -1.18
CA LEU A 6 -25.94 13.37 -0.63
C LEU A 6 -24.60 12.65 -0.85
N GLU A 7 -23.80 13.14 -1.79
CA GLU A 7 -22.45 12.66 -2.04
C GLU A 7 -21.62 12.78 -0.75
N ILE A 8 -20.86 11.73 -0.44
CA ILE A 8 -19.91 11.74 0.67
C ILE A 8 -18.65 12.44 0.19
N ASP A 9 -18.14 13.37 0.99
CA ASP A 9 -17.06 14.27 0.62
C ASP A 9 -16.09 14.46 1.78
N ASP A 10 -14.80 14.27 1.55
CA ASP A 10 -13.73 14.66 2.46
C ASP A 10 -13.42 16.16 2.25
N ARG A 11 -13.94 16.98 3.16
CA ARG A 11 -13.84 18.45 3.10
C ARG A 11 -12.57 19.01 3.71
N THR A 12 -11.67 18.17 4.20
CA THR A 12 -10.38 18.64 4.73
C THR A 12 -9.56 19.34 3.62
N PRO A 13 -8.72 20.33 3.96
CA PRO A 13 -7.84 20.97 2.98
C PRO A 13 -6.96 19.94 2.25
N LEU A 14 -6.66 20.17 0.96
CA LEU A 14 -5.82 19.23 0.19
C LEU A 14 -4.39 19.18 0.75
N ASP A 15 -3.86 20.31 1.21
CA ASP A 15 -2.55 20.44 1.86
C ASP A 15 -2.59 20.23 3.39
N GLY A 16 -3.77 19.93 3.94
CA GLY A 16 -3.98 19.73 5.37
C GLY A 16 -3.33 18.45 5.88
N ALA A 17 -2.85 18.45 7.12
CA ALA A 17 -2.23 17.28 7.75
C ALA A 17 -3.23 16.17 8.12
N GLN A 18 -4.52 16.44 8.02
CA GLN A 18 -5.61 15.52 8.37
C GLN A 18 -6.49 15.25 7.15
N ILE A 19 -7.15 14.09 7.20
CA ILE A 19 -8.16 13.63 6.25
C ILE A 19 -9.43 13.22 7.01
N ASP A 20 -10.57 13.19 6.33
CA ASP A 20 -11.83 12.75 6.94
C ASP A 20 -11.94 11.22 6.88
N LEU A 21 -11.37 10.54 7.89
CA LEU A 21 -11.38 9.06 7.97
C LEU A 21 -12.81 8.50 7.97
N PRO A 22 -13.76 9.03 8.76
CA PRO A 22 -15.14 8.52 8.70
C PRO A 22 -15.78 8.69 7.31
N ALA A 23 -15.63 9.84 6.64
CA ALA A 23 -16.17 10.01 5.29
C ALA A 23 -15.64 8.94 4.32
N ARG A 24 -14.36 8.57 4.40
CA ARG A 24 -13.74 7.52 3.57
C ARG A 24 -14.31 6.13 3.85
N ILE A 25 -14.50 5.79 5.14
CA ILE A 25 -15.13 4.53 5.56
C ILE A 25 -16.57 4.46 5.02
N GLY A 26 -17.36 5.50 5.26
CA GLY A 26 -18.75 5.57 4.79
C GLY A 26 -18.86 5.49 3.26
N TRP A 27 -17.94 6.14 2.54
CA TRP A 27 -17.86 6.07 1.08
C TRP A 27 -17.57 4.65 0.57
N LEU A 28 -16.60 3.95 1.15
CA LEU A 28 -16.26 2.59 0.71
C LEU A 28 -17.45 1.63 0.89
N LEU A 29 -18.12 1.68 2.04
CA LEU A 29 -19.29 0.83 2.32
C LEU A 29 -20.47 1.17 1.40
N ARG A 30 -20.76 2.47 1.22
CA ARG A 30 -21.86 2.92 0.37
C ARG A 30 -21.62 2.58 -1.09
N SER A 31 -20.43 2.86 -1.62
CA SER A 31 -20.08 2.66 -3.03
C SER A 31 -20.29 1.21 -3.46
N TRP A 32 -19.84 0.24 -2.66
CA TRP A 32 -20.09 -1.17 -2.92
C TRP A 32 -21.58 -1.52 -2.94
N ARG A 33 -22.34 -1.08 -1.93
CA ARG A 33 -23.77 -1.35 -1.87
C ARG A 33 -24.50 -0.76 -3.07
N THR A 34 -24.21 0.49 -3.42
CA THR A 34 -24.85 1.17 -4.56
C THR A 34 -24.44 0.55 -5.89
N HIS A 35 -23.17 0.17 -6.06
CA HIS A 35 -22.68 -0.49 -7.26
C HIS A 35 -23.33 -1.86 -7.48
N ARG A 36 -23.62 -2.60 -6.39
CA ARG A 36 -24.40 -3.85 -6.46
C ARG A 36 -25.90 -3.64 -6.65
N GLY A 37 -26.39 -2.40 -6.70
CA GLY A 37 -27.81 -2.08 -6.83
C GLY A 37 -28.66 -2.45 -5.60
N ILE A 38 -28.05 -2.68 -4.45
CA ILE A 38 -28.72 -3.20 -3.25
C ILE A 38 -29.27 -2.06 -2.40
N SER A 39 -30.54 -2.14 -2.01
CA SER A 39 -31.14 -1.20 -1.06
C SER A 39 -30.68 -1.51 0.38
N LEU A 40 -30.71 -0.53 1.29
CA LEU A 40 -30.40 -0.78 2.71
C LEU A 40 -31.34 -1.80 3.35
N ARG A 41 -32.61 -1.86 2.93
CA ARG A 41 -33.58 -2.85 3.42
C ARG A 41 -33.21 -4.25 2.95
N GLU A 42 -32.85 -4.39 1.68
CA GLU A 42 -32.40 -5.67 1.15
C GLU A 42 -31.11 -6.14 1.83
N LEU A 43 -30.13 -5.24 2.02
CA LEU A 43 -28.92 -5.57 2.77
C LEU A 43 -29.26 -6.03 4.19
N GLN A 44 -30.13 -5.32 4.90
CA GLN A 44 -30.59 -5.71 6.23
C GLN A 44 -31.23 -7.11 6.25
N THR A 45 -32.04 -7.47 5.25
CA THR A 45 -32.59 -8.83 5.11
C THR A 45 -31.48 -9.87 4.93
N ARG A 46 -30.51 -9.62 4.03
CA ARG A 46 -29.39 -10.55 3.83
C ARG A 46 -28.55 -10.74 5.09
N LEU A 47 -28.28 -9.65 5.82
CA LEU A 47 -27.55 -9.72 7.10
C LEU A 47 -28.34 -10.54 8.14
N ALA A 48 -29.66 -10.37 8.22
CA ALA A 48 -30.50 -11.15 9.12
C ALA A 48 -30.47 -12.66 8.78
N ASP A 49 -30.56 -13.03 7.50
CA ASP A 49 -30.44 -14.42 7.03
C ASP A 49 -29.07 -15.04 7.36
N LEU A 50 -28.04 -14.19 7.47
CA LEU A 50 -26.67 -14.54 7.84
C LEU A 50 -26.40 -14.52 9.35
N GLY A 51 -27.42 -14.26 10.17
CA GLY A 51 -27.34 -14.23 11.63
C GLY A 51 -26.91 -12.89 12.24
N THR A 52 -26.79 -11.82 11.44
CA THR A 52 -26.38 -10.48 11.89
C THR A 52 -27.62 -9.59 12.06
N SER A 53 -28.05 -9.38 13.31
CA SER A 53 -29.18 -8.50 13.62
C SER A 53 -28.79 -7.02 13.52
N THR A 54 -29.43 -6.27 12.62
CA THR A 54 -29.24 -4.82 12.48
C THR A 54 -30.51 -4.14 11.96
N SER A 55 -30.50 -2.80 11.93
CA SER A 55 -31.60 -2.00 11.38
C SER A 55 -31.15 -1.18 10.17
N VAL A 56 -32.09 -0.84 9.29
CA VAL A 56 -31.83 0.08 8.16
C VAL A 56 -31.25 1.41 8.64
N THR A 57 -31.71 1.92 9.80
CA THR A 57 -31.18 3.15 10.40
C THR A 57 -29.73 3.00 10.82
N ALA A 58 -29.33 1.85 11.39
CA ALA A 58 -27.94 1.58 11.76
C ALA A 58 -27.05 1.50 10.52
N LEU A 59 -27.47 0.79 9.47
CA LEU A 59 -26.75 0.71 8.19
C LEU A 59 -26.61 2.10 7.53
N SER A 60 -27.70 2.87 7.50
CA SER A 60 -27.67 4.25 7.01
C SER A 60 -26.73 5.14 7.82
N ARG A 61 -26.69 4.96 9.15
CA ARG A 61 -25.80 5.72 10.01
C ARG A 61 -24.35 5.41 9.69
N VAL A 62 -23.97 4.13 9.64
CA VAL A 62 -22.60 3.72 9.31
C VAL A 62 -22.14 4.29 7.97
N GLU A 63 -23.00 4.29 6.93
CA GLU A 63 -22.65 4.90 5.65
C GLU A 63 -22.56 6.43 5.66
N VAL A 64 -23.23 7.12 6.58
CA VAL A 64 -23.23 8.60 6.66
C VAL A 64 -22.16 9.11 7.60
N SER A 65 -22.08 8.53 8.81
CA SER A 65 -21.16 8.92 9.85
C SER A 65 -19.80 8.26 9.72
N GLY A 66 -19.66 7.21 8.91
CA GLY A 66 -18.38 6.52 8.73
C GLY A 66 -17.88 5.81 9.97
N GLU A 67 -18.80 5.39 10.84
CA GLU A 67 -18.45 4.79 12.12
C GLU A 67 -17.71 3.47 11.89
N ARG A 68 -16.53 3.33 12.50
CA ARG A 68 -15.76 2.09 12.45
C ARG A 68 -16.46 1.05 13.31
N ASN A 69 -16.98 0.01 12.66
CA ASN A 69 -17.73 -1.06 13.29
C ASN A 69 -17.38 -2.39 12.60
N SER A 70 -16.40 -3.12 13.13
CA SER A 70 -15.89 -4.33 12.48
C SER A 70 -16.97 -5.40 12.29
N THR A 71 -17.88 -5.56 13.25
CA THR A 71 -18.99 -6.52 13.16
C THR A 71 -19.93 -6.22 11.98
N LEU A 72 -20.28 -4.94 11.77
CA LEU A 72 -21.10 -4.54 10.64
C LEU A 72 -20.34 -4.59 9.32
N ILE A 73 -19.05 -4.23 9.31
CA ILE A 73 -18.22 -4.32 8.10
C ILE A 73 -18.12 -5.78 7.61
N GLU A 74 -17.89 -6.75 8.50
CA GLU A 74 -17.95 -8.18 8.15
C GLU A 74 -19.34 -8.57 7.62
N GLY A 75 -20.41 -8.03 8.24
CA GLY A 75 -21.78 -8.18 7.75
C GLY A 75 -21.95 -7.67 6.31
N TYR A 76 -21.39 -6.49 5.98
CA TYR A 76 -21.37 -5.96 4.61
C TYR A 76 -20.65 -6.89 3.66
N GLU A 77 -19.45 -7.37 4.02
CA GLU A 77 -18.69 -8.30 3.18
C GLU A 77 -19.52 -9.55 2.86
N ARG A 78 -20.10 -10.19 3.87
CA ARG A 78 -20.93 -11.39 3.68
C ARG A 78 -22.21 -11.09 2.89
N GLY A 79 -22.92 -10.01 3.20
CA GLY A 79 -24.18 -9.62 2.54
C GLY A 79 -24.01 -9.20 1.08
N LEU A 80 -22.83 -8.71 0.71
CA LEU A 80 -22.46 -8.31 -0.65
C LEU A 80 -21.72 -9.41 -1.41
N GLY A 81 -21.40 -10.54 -0.76
CA GLY A 81 -20.63 -11.64 -1.36
C GLY A 81 -19.17 -11.28 -1.62
N LEU A 82 -18.57 -10.43 -0.79
CA LEU A 82 -17.16 -10.08 -0.86
C LEU A 82 -16.33 -11.06 0.00
N PRO A 83 -15.05 -11.28 -0.34
CA PRO A 83 -14.13 -12.02 0.52
C PRO A 83 -14.02 -11.37 1.91
N HIS A 84 -13.87 -12.20 2.94
CA HIS A 84 -13.57 -11.72 4.31
C HIS A 84 -12.32 -10.84 4.29
N GLY A 85 -12.44 -9.62 4.80
CA GLY A 85 -11.36 -8.64 4.83
C GLY A 85 -11.28 -7.72 3.61
N ALA A 86 -12.10 -7.92 2.57
CA ALA A 86 -12.08 -7.07 1.38
C ALA A 86 -12.40 -5.59 1.67
N LEU A 87 -13.23 -5.33 2.67
CA LEU A 87 -13.56 -3.99 3.17
C LEU A 87 -12.80 -3.68 4.46
N ARG A 88 -12.69 -4.68 5.35
CA ARG A 88 -12.08 -4.46 6.67
C ARG A 88 -10.59 -4.17 6.59
N ALA A 89 -9.82 -4.90 5.79
CA ALA A 89 -8.36 -4.67 5.68
C ALA A 89 -8.01 -3.23 5.29
N PRO A 90 -8.55 -2.65 4.18
CA PRO A 90 -8.23 -1.25 3.83
C PRO A 90 -8.75 -0.24 4.86
N ILE A 91 -9.87 -0.51 5.55
CA ILE A 91 -10.37 0.35 6.64
C ILE A 91 -9.44 0.29 7.86
N ASP A 92 -8.99 -0.90 8.24
CA ASP A 92 -8.10 -1.11 9.37
C ASP A 92 -6.71 -0.52 9.12
N VAL A 93 -6.19 -0.66 7.90
CA VAL A 93 -4.96 0.04 7.44
C VAL A 93 -5.14 1.55 7.53
N LEU A 94 -6.20 2.10 6.91
CA LEU A 94 -6.52 3.52 6.99
C LEU A 94 -6.55 4.00 8.45
N CYS A 95 -7.21 3.26 9.34
CA CYS A 95 -7.28 3.64 10.74
C CYS A 95 -5.95 3.53 11.46
N ARG A 96 -5.11 2.52 11.20
CA ARG A 96 -3.80 2.40 11.87
C ARG A 96 -2.79 3.45 11.42
N THR A 97 -2.90 3.94 10.20
CA THR A 97 -2.01 4.98 9.66
C THR A 97 -2.13 6.33 10.37
N TYR A 98 -3.25 6.64 11.03
CA TYR A 98 -3.47 7.96 11.63
C TYR A 98 -3.70 7.91 13.15
N ASP A 99 -3.05 8.80 13.90
CA ASP A 99 -3.16 8.91 15.36
C ASP A 99 -4.56 9.34 15.85
N TYR A 100 -5.28 10.14 15.07
CA TYR A 100 -6.65 10.62 15.35
C TYR A 100 -7.77 9.68 14.86
N ARG A 101 -7.45 8.40 14.62
CA ARG A 101 -8.40 7.40 14.13
C ARG A 101 -9.66 7.25 15.00
N PRO A 102 -10.83 6.97 14.41
CA PRO A 102 -12.00 6.59 15.18
C PRO A 102 -11.78 5.24 15.89
N ALA A 103 -12.25 5.14 17.13
CA ALA A 103 -12.33 3.87 17.84
C ALA A 103 -13.29 2.91 17.11
N ASP A 104 -12.99 1.62 17.16
CA ASP A 104 -13.95 0.61 16.70
C ASP A 104 -15.02 0.40 17.78
N VAL A 105 -16.25 0.75 17.46
CA VAL A 105 -17.36 0.72 18.45
C VAL A 105 -17.94 -0.68 18.64
N ALA A 106 -17.67 -1.60 17.71
CA ALA A 106 -18.09 -2.99 17.81
C ALA A 106 -17.06 -3.90 17.12
N PRO A 107 -15.89 -4.11 17.77
CA PRO A 107 -14.85 -4.99 17.28
C PRO A 107 -15.37 -6.40 17.01
N LEU A 108 -14.80 -7.07 16.00
CA LEU A 108 -15.12 -8.47 15.76
C LEU A 108 -14.60 -9.32 16.90
N ILE A 109 -15.45 -10.20 17.44
CA ILE A 109 -15.06 -11.10 18.53
C ILE A 109 -14.53 -12.40 17.91
N PRO A 110 -13.24 -12.73 18.08
CA PRO A 110 -12.68 -13.97 17.56
C PRO A 110 -13.25 -15.18 18.28
N SER A 111 -13.20 -16.33 17.59
CA SER A 111 -13.64 -17.60 18.19
C SER A 111 -12.75 -17.98 19.38
N THR A 112 -13.38 -18.46 20.46
CA THR A 112 -12.71 -19.01 21.65
C THR A 112 -12.55 -20.53 21.60
N SER A 113 -12.91 -21.17 20.47
CA SER A 113 -12.77 -22.61 20.29
C SER A 113 -11.34 -22.98 19.86
N LEU A 114 -10.73 -23.93 20.57
CA LEU A 114 -9.42 -24.48 20.22
C LEU A 114 -9.44 -25.23 18.87
N GLU A 115 -10.58 -25.85 18.53
CA GLU A 115 -10.76 -26.52 17.24
C GLU A 115 -10.73 -25.52 16.07
N THR A 116 -11.43 -24.39 16.23
CA THR A 116 -11.40 -23.29 15.25
C THR A 116 -10.00 -22.71 15.13
N PHE A 117 -9.32 -22.47 16.25
CA PHE A 117 -7.94 -21.99 16.25
C PHE A 117 -6.99 -22.95 15.53
N SER A 118 -7.10 -24.25 15.80
CA SER A 118 -6.29 -25.29 15.14
C SER A 118 -6.54 -25.34 13.64
N THR A 119 -7.79 -25.17 13.21
CA THR A 119 -8.16 -25.09 11.79
C THR A 119 -7.54 -23.86 11.11
N ILE A 120 -7.57 -22.70 11.77
CA ILE A 120 -6.95 -21.46 11.27
C ILE A 120 -5.43 -21.64 11.13
N CYS A 121 -4.76 -22.21 12.13
CA CYS A 121 -3.33 -22.51 12.04
C CYS A 121 -3.03 -23.50 10.90
N GLY A 122 -3.84 -24.56 10.76
CA GLY A 122 -3.67 -25.56 9.70
C GLY A 122 -3.83 -24.99 8.28
N ALA A 123 -4.64 -23.95 8.09
CA ALA A 123 -4.79 -23.28 6.80
C ALA A 123 -3.52 -22.52 6.36
N VAL A 124 -2.68 -22.12 7.32
CA VAL A 124 -1.44 -21.35 7.08
C VAL A 124 -0.20 -22.26 7.09
N ASP A 125 -0.08 -23.12 8.10
CA ASP A 125 1.13 -23.90 8.38
C ASP A 125 0.92 -25.43 8.24
N GLY A 126 -0.22 -25.84 7.70
CA GLY A 126 -0.49 -27.24 7.41
C GLY A 126 0.36 -27.79 6.27
N PRO A 127 0.59 -29.12 6.21
CA PRO A 127 1.28 -29.75 5.09
C PRO A 127 0.61 -29.43 3.74
N GLY A 128 1.37 -28.82 2.82
CA GLY A 128 0.87 -28.42 1.50
C GLY A 128 -0.04 -27.18 1.48
N ALA A 129 -0.14 -26.45 2.60
CA ALA A 129 -0.97 -25.26 2.71
C ALA A 129 -0.56 -24.17 1.71
N ARG A 130 -1.57 -23.62 1.02
CA ARG A 130 -1.48 -22.46 0.12
C ARG A 130 -2.42 -21.37 0.65
N PRO A 131 -2.02 -20.64 1.72
CA PRO A 131 -2.88 -19.67 2.37
C PRO A 131 -3.21 -18.54 1.41
N THR A 132 -4.50 -18.18 1.38
CA THR A 132 -4.98 -16.95 0.76
C THR A 132 -4.79 -15.77 1.71
N GLY A 133 -4.95 -14.54 1.23
CA GLY A 133 -4.92 -13.35 2.07
C GLY A 133 -5.98 -13.41 3.19
N ARG A 134 -7.15 -13.98 2.89
CA ARG A 134 -8.18 -14.25 3.90
C ARG A 134 -7.66 -15.15 5.03
N ASP A 135 -6.93 -16.21 4.69
CA ASP A 135 -6.43 -17.16 5.68
C ASP A 135 -5.39 -16.48 6.58
N TRP A 136 -4.54 -15.63 6.00
CA TRP A 136 -3.60 -14.78 6.74
C TRP A 136 -4.29 -13.78 7.68
N MET A 137 -5.37 -13.13 7.23
CA MET A 137 -6.14 -12.24 8.08
C MET A 137 -6.76 -12.98 9.27
N ARG A 138 -7.44 -14.10 9.03
CA ARG A 138 -8.03 -14.92 10.11
C ARG A 138 -6.96 -15.41 11.08
N PHE A 139 -5.79 -15.78 10.55
CA PHE A 139 -4.64 -16.15 11.36
C PHE A 139 -4.19 -15.00 12.25
N ALA A 140 -3.99 -13.79 11.71
CA ALA A 140 -3.60 -12.63 12.50
C ALA A 140 -4.65 -12.27 13.56
N GLU A 141 -5.94 -12.23 13.20
CA GLU A 141 -7.04 -11.96 14.13
C GLU A 141 -7.09 -12.94 15.30
N ALA A 142 -6.99 -14.24 15.02
CA ALA A 142 -6.97 -15.27 16.05
C ALA A 142 -5.78 -15.11 17.01
N HIS A 143 -4.66 -14.58 16.51
CA HIS A 143 -3.42 -14.39 17.24
C HIS A 143 -3.28 -13.04 17.95
N THR A 144 -4.02 -12.00 17.56
CA THR A 144 -3.93 -10.69 18.21
C THR A 144 -5.13 -10.40 19.10
N ASP A 145 -6.31 -10.81 18.65
CA ASP A 145 -7.57 -10.46 19.29
C ASP A 145 -8.10 -11.66 20.10
N GLY A 146 -7.64 -12.87 19.78
CA GLY A 146 -8.07 -14.13 20.39
C GLY A 146 -7.32 -14.52 21.67
N VAL A 147 -7.81 -15.57 22.32
CA VAL A 147 -7.24 -16.09 23.58
C VAL A 147 -6.04 -17.02 23.37
N PHE A 148 -5.96 -17.68 22.20
CA PHE A 148 -4.89 -18.62 21.86
C PHE A 148 -3.81 -17.94 21.04
N GLY A 149 -2.57 -18.42 21.13
CA GLY A 149 -1.49 -17.98 20.28
C GLY A 149 -0.36 -18.99 20.22
N LEU A 150 0.44 -18.94 19.15
CA LEU A 150 1.65 -19.74 19.03
C LEU A 150 2.79 -19.15 19.87
N PRO A 151 3.71 -19.99 20.37
CA PRO A 151 4.95 -19.50 20.95
C PRO A 151 5.82 -18.84 19.88
N ARG A 152 6.79 -18.03 20.33
CA ARG A 152 7.64 -17.24 19.43
C ARG A 152 8.36 -18.10 18.38
N ARG A 153 8.89 -19.25 18.79
CA ARG A 153 9.67 -20.14 17.92
C ARG A 153 8.86 -20.66 16.72
N GLU A 154 7.58 -20.88 16.92
CA GLU A 154 6.64 -21.36 15.91
C GLU A 154 6.06 -20.20 15.09
N MET A 155 5.89 -19.02 15.69
CA MET A 155 5.39 -17.83 14.98
C MET A 155 6.43 -17.24 14.02
N GLU A 156 7.72 -17.23 14.39
CA GLU A 156 8.79 -16.62 13.59
C GLU A 156 8.85 -17.11 12.12
N PRO A 157 8.88 -18.42 11.82
CA PRO A 157 8.87 -18.89 10.43
C PRO A 157 7.57 -18.54 9.68
N VAL A 158 6.43 -18.50 10.39
CA VAL A 158 5.13 -18.13 9.81
C VAL A 158 5.11 -16.66 9.42
N VAL A 159 5.62 -15.77 10.28
CA VAL A 159 5.76 -14.33 9.97
C VAL A 159 6.75 -14.10 8.84
N ALA A 160 7.87 -14.85 8.80
CA ALA A 160 8.83 -14.78 7.70
C ALA A 160 8.19 -15.14 6.36
N ARG A 161 7.36 -16.19 6.32
CA ARG A 161 6.58 -16.55 5.13
C ARG A 161 5.61 -15.44 4.74
N LEU A 162 4.83 -14.89 5.68
CA LEU A 162 3.90 -13.79 5.40
C LEU A 162 4.63 -12.56 4.81
N ALA A 163 5.75 -12.17 5.39
CA ALA A 163 6.58 -11.08 4.88
C ALA A 163 7.07 -11.33 3.45
N GLN A 164 7.51 -12.56 3.14
CA GLN A 164 7.92 -12.95 1.79
C GLN A 164 6.76 -12.99 0.78
N GLU A 165 5.56 -13.39 1.21
CA GLU A 165 4.38 -13.40 0.34
C GLU A 165 3.85 -11.99 0.06
N LEU A 166 3.92 -11.07 1.04
CA LEU A 166 3.38 -9.72 0.93
C LEU A 166 3.89 -8.98 -0.31
N GLY A 167 5.22 -8.92 -0.50
CA GLY A 167 5.84 -8.18 -1.61
C GLY A 167 5.47 -8.68 -3.01
N ARG A 168 4.92 -9.90 -3.11
CA ARG A 168 4.60 -10.57 -4.38
C ARG A 168 3.11 -10.73 -4.61
N SER A 169 2.30 -10.39 -3.61
CA SER A 169 0.85 -10.50 -3.68
C SER A 169 0.25 -9.32 -4.44
N VAL A 170 -0.87 -9.55 -5.11
CA VAL A 170 -1.65 -8.49 -5.79
C VAL A 170 -3.14 -8.57 -5.42
N GLY A 171 -3.88 -7.50 -5.70
CA GLY A 171 -5.31 -7.38 -5.51
C GLY A 171 -5.72 -7.39 -4.03
N THR A 172 -6.89 -7.94 -3.74
CA THR A 172 -7.41 -8.05 -2.36
C THR A 172 -6.45 -8.86 -1.47
N GLY A 173 -5.82 -9.90 -2.02
CA GLY A 173 -4.88 -10.74 -1.28
C GLY A 173 -3.63 -10.01 -0.79
N TYR A 174 -3.20 -8.96 -1.49
CA TYR A 174 -2.13 -8.07 -1.03
C TYR A 174 -2.55 -7.26 0.20
N GLN A 175 -3.71 -6.60 0.14
CA GLN A 175 -4.21 -5.77 1.23
C GLN A 175 -4.46 -6.59 2.51
N GLN A 176 -4.99 -7.80 2.35
CA GLN A 176 -5.24 -8.72 3.45
C GLN A 176 -3.93 -9.22 4.10
N ARG A 177 -2.89 -9.53 3.32
CA ARG A 177 -1.57 -9.91 3.85
C ARG A 177 -0.88 -8.74 4.53
N TYR A 178 -0.99 -7.54 3.97
CA TYR A 178 -0.48 -6.32 4.60
C TYR A 178 -1.15 -6.10 5.96
N ASP A 179 -2.49 -6.14 6.00
CA ASP A 179 -3.25 -5.98 7.24
C ASP A 179 -2.90 -7.05 8.27
N ALA A 180 -2.73 -8.32 7.85
CA ALA A 180 -2.32 -9.40 8.72
C ALA A 180 -0.95 -9.14 9.37
N LEU A 181 0.05 -8.73 8.58
CA LEU A 181 1.40 -8.44 9.07
C LEU A 181 1.40 -7.25 10.05
N ALA A 182 0.73 -6.16 9.66
CA ALA A 182 0.60 -4.96 10.47
C ALA A 182 -0.18 -5.21 11.78
N ARG A 183 -1.24 -6.03 11.73
CA ARG A 183 -1.99 -6.46 12.92
C ARG A 183 -1.09 -7.24 13.88
N LEU A 184 -0.31 -8.20 13.39
CA LEU A 184 0.67 -8.92 14.20
C LEU A 184 1.73 -7.97 14.81
N ARG A 185 2.18 -6.97 14.04
CA ARG A 185 3.12 -5.93 14.51
C ARG A 185 2.55 -5.13 15.68
N CYS A 186 1.29 -4.72 15.57
CA CYS A 186 0.60 -3.93 16.59
C CYS A 186 0.13 -4.76 17.79
N GLY A 187 0.14 -6.10 17.69
CA GLY A 187 -0.22 -7.02 18.76
C GLY A 187 0.96 -7.52 19.60
N ARG A 188 0.73 -8.67 20.27
CA ARG A 188 1.74 -9.34 21.13
C ARG A 188 2.95 -9.92 20.39
N TYR A 189 2.90 -10.00 19.06
CA TYR A 189 4.00 -10.49 18.22
C TYR A 189 4.84 -9.36 17.62
N GLY A 190 4.69 -8.13 18.13
CA GLY A 190 5.34 -6.95 17.57
C GLY A 190 6.85 -7.08 17.41
N ASP A 191 7.54 -7.70 18.36
CA ASP A 191 8.99 -7.88 18.31
C ASP A 191 9.39 -8.96 17.30
N VAL A 192 8.58 -10.03 17.16
CA VAL A 192 8.81 -11.07 16.14
C VAL A 192 8.70 -10.46 14.74
N VAL A 193 7.68 -9.63 14.49
CA VAL A 193 7.52 -8.95 13.21
C VAL A 193 8.68 -7.99 12.94
N PHE A 194 9.11 -7.22 13.95
CA PHE A 194 10.27 -6.34 13.81
C PHE A 194 11.54 -7.12 13.43
N ASP A 195 11.87 -8.19 14.18
CA ASP A 195 13.06 -8.99 13.95
C ASP A 195 13.07 -9.66 12.57
N VAL A 196 11.93 -10.22 12.16
CA VAL A 196 11.77 -10.85 10.84
C VAL A 196 11.93 -9.83 9.72
N VAL A 197 11.31 -8.65 9.83
CA VAL A 197 11.40 -7.62 8.79
C VAL A 197 12.80 -7.02 8.74
N ALA A 198 13.43 -6.77 9.89
CA ALA A 198 14.81 -6.30 9.94
C ALA A 198 15.76 -7.30 9.27
N ALA A 199 15.59 -8.61 9.54
CA ALA A 199 16.35 -9.66 8.86
C ALA A 199 16.07 -9.70 7.36
N ALA A 200 14.80 -9.55 6.93
CA ALA A 200 14.43 -9.55 5.52
C ALA A 200 15.01 -8.36 4.74
N ILE A 201 15.04 -7.17 5.34
CA ILE A 201 15.64 -5.96 4.75
C ILE A 201 17.16 -6.11 4.61
N ALA A 202 17.81 -6.82 5.53
CA ALA A 202 19.24 -7.07 5.48
C ALA A 202 19.66 -8.13 4.44
N VAL A 203 18.72 -8.81 3.78
CA VAL A 203 19.05 -9.79 2.73
C VAL A 203 19.53 -9.07 1.47
N PRO A 204 20.75 -9.35 0.99
CA PRO A 204 21.27 -8.74 -0.24
C PRO A 204 20.35 -9.01 -1.43
N GLY A 205 20.10 -7.97 -2.23
CA GLY A 205 19.23 -8.04 -3.40
C GLY A 205 17.72 -8.12 -3.11
N ALA A 206 17.29 -8.06 -1.84
CA ALA A 206 15.88 -8.07 -1.50
C ALA A 206 15.13 -6.91 -2.17
N GLN A 207 13.99 -7.23 -2.77
CA GLN A 207 13.09 -6.25 -3.37
C GLN A 207 11.81 -6.12 -2.53
N ARG A 208 10.98 -5.10 -2.84
CA ARG A 208 9.67 -4.89 -2.20
C ARG A 208 9.74 -4.51 -0.70
N LEU A 209 10.82 -3.86 -0.32
CA LEU A 209 11.07 -3.39 1.05
C LEU A 209 10.07 -2.35 1.59
N PRO A 210 9.50 -1.42 0.78
CA PRO A 210 8.60 -0.39 1.29
C PRO A 210 7.38 -0.90 2.06
N ASP A 211 6.79 -2.02 1.63
CA ASP A 211 5.59 -2.58 2.23
C ASP A 211 5.90 -3.17 3.62
N LEU A 212 7.05 -3.85 3.74
CA LEU A 212 7.55 -4.37 5.01
C LEU A 212 7.91 -3.26 5.99
N MET A 213 8.60 -2.23 5.50
CA MET A 213 8.95 -1.06 6.30
C MET A 213 7.70 -0.36 6.82
N SER A 214 6.71 -0.15 5.95
CA SER A 214 5.45 0.49 6.34
C SER A 214 4.74 -0.29 7.44
N ALA A 215 4.64 -1.62 7.31
CA ALA A 215 4.01 -2.47 8.32
C ALA A 215 4.71 -2.40 9.69
N VAL A 216 6.05 -2.38 9.74
CA VAL A 216 6.81 -2.25 11.00
C VAL A 216 6.55 -0.90 11.67
N CYS A 217 6.48 0.17 10.88
CA CYS A 217 6.25 1.54 11.35
C CYS A 217 4.84 1.77 11.92
N GLU A 218 3.90 0.84 11.76
CA GLU A 218 2.56 0.97 12.37
C GLU A 218 2.53 0.80 13.90
N ARG A 219 3.67 0.38 14.49
CA ARG A 219 3.89 0.48 15.94
C ARG A 219 5.13 1.33 16.21
N PRO A 220 4.96 2.65 16.37
CA PRO A 220 6.06 3.59 16.60
C PRO A 220 6.77 3.33 17.92
N SER A 221 8.09 3.53 17.90
CA SER A 221 8.98 3.51 19.07
C SER A 221 10.29 4.18 18.69
N THR A 222 11.05 4.66 19.67
CA THR A 222 12.41 5.19 19.46
C THR A 222 13.31 4.20 18.72
N GLN A 223 13.23 2.92 19.08
CA GLN A 223 13.96 1.85 18.38
C GLN A 223 13.65 1.81 16.88
N VAL A 224 12.37 1.87 16.49
CA VAL A 224 11.97 1.83 15.07
C VAL A 224 12.37 3.13 14.36
N LEU A 225 12.23 4.29 15.02
CA LEU A 225 12.66 5.58 14.49
C LEU A 225 14.17 5.60 14.21
N ASP A 226 14.98 5.19 15.19
CA ASP A 226 16.43 5.10 15.08
C ASP A 226 16.86 4.10 13.99
N TRP A 227 16.20 2.95 13.94
CA TRP A 227 16.47 1.94 12.92
C TRP A 227 16.17 2.47 11.51
N CYS A 228 15.01 3.10 11.30
CA CYS A 228 14.68 3.74 10.01
C CYS A 228 15.70 4.83 9.66
N ALA A 229 16.03 5.71 10.60
CA ALA A 229 17.00 6.78 10.37
C ALA A 229 18.41 6.24 10.06
N GLY A 230 18.80 5.12 10.68
CA GLY A 230 20.07 4.44 10.45
C GLY A 230 20.19 3.71 9.12
N LEU A 231 19.12 3.62 8.34
CA LEU A 231 19.11 3.04 6.99
C LEU A 231 19.14 4.10 5.88
N LEU A 232 19.13 5.39 6.23
CA LEU A 232 19.07 6.49 5.25
C LEU A 232 20.37 6.68 4.46
N ASP A 233 21.51 6.25 5.01
CA ASP A 233 22.83 6.32 4.37
C ASP A 233 23.22 5.00 3.70
N ASP A 234 22.33 3.99 3.70
CA ASP A 234 22.60 2.68 3.09
C ASP A 234 22.98 2.82 1.60
N PRO A 235 24.00 2.09 1.11
CA PRO A 235 24.42 2.14 -0.30
C PRO A 235 23.35 1.61 -1.26
N CYS A 236 22.44 0.76 -0.81
CA CYS A 236 21.29 0.31 -1.59
C CYS A 236 20.19 1.38 -1.57
N HIS A 237 19.93 2.00 -2.73
CA HIS A 237 18.90 3.05 -2.85
C HIS A 237 17.50 2.56 -2.47
N LEU A 238 17.21 1.26 -2.65
CA LEU A 238 15.93 0.66 -2.25
C LEU A 238 15.73 0.65 -0.73
N ILE A 239 16.80 0.36 0.03
CA ILE A 239 16.79 0.37 1.49
C ILE A 239 16.60 1.81 1.99
N ALA A 240 17.39 2.76 1.49
CA ALA A 240 17.25 4.17 1.83
C ALA A 240 15.86 4.74 1.47
N ARG A 241 15.31 4.34 0.31
CA ARG A 241 13.95 4.71 -0.09
C ARG A 241 12.89 4.12 0.83
N ALA A 242 13.00 2.85 1.19
CA ALA A 242 12.08 2.21 2.13
C ALA A 242 12.13 2.92 3.49
N ALA A 243 13.32 3.22 4.01
CA ALA A 243 13.53 3.97 5.25
C ALA A 243 12.85 5.35 5.22
N CYS A 244 12.98 6.09 4.11
CA CYS A 244 12.27 7.36 3.92
C CYS A 244 10.75 7.20 3.99
N LEU A 245 10.19 6.15 3.40
CA LEU A 245 8.75 5.87 3.48
C LEU A 245 8.34 5.46 4.90
N GLY A 246 9.17 4.68 5.60
CA GLY A 246 8.98 4.33 7.01
C GLY A 246 8.89 5.54 7.93
N LEU A 247 9.83 6.49 7.79
CA LEU A 247 9.81 7.75 8.54
C LEU A 247 8.56 8.59 8.24
N GLN A 248 8.12 8.65 6.99
CA GLN A 248 6.85 9.29 6.66
C GLN A 248 5.69 8.59 7.37
N ASN A 249 5.64 7.26 7.37
CA ASN A 249 4.56 6.51 8.02
C ASN A 249 4.53 6.73 9.54
N LEU A 250 5.69 6.67 10.21
CA LEU A 250 5.83 6.93 11.66
C LEU A 250 5.22 8.28 12.06
N ARG A 251 5.40 9.30 11.22
CA ARG A 251 4.83 10.63 11.46
C ARG A 251 3.30 10.61 11.53
N PHE A 252 2.62 9.85 10.67
CA PHE A 252 1.16 9.81 10.65
C PHE A 252 0.59 8.89 11.73
N VAL A 253 1.25 7.76 12.00
CA VAL A 253 0.82 6.82 13.03
C VAL A 253 0.93 7.47 14.42
N GLY A 254 1.91 8.35 14.62
CA GLY A 254 2.07 9.18 15.81
C GLY A 254 2.64 8.42 17.01
N GLY A 255 2.59 9.02 18.20
CA GLY A 255 3.08 8.38 19.44
C GLY A 255 4.58 8.55 19.73
N LEU A 256 5.28 9.37 18.94
CA LEU A 256 6.63 9.85 19.20
C LEU A 256 6.59 11.36 19.45
N ASP A 257 7.40 11.86 20.37
CA ASP A 257 7.45 13.27 20.73
C ASP A 257 8.44 14.09 19.89
N ALA A 258 8.47 15.40 20.12
CA ALA A 258 9.29 16.32 19.35
C ALA A 258 10.80 16.12 19.55
N GLU A 259 11.24 15.68 20.73
CA GLU A 259 12.64 15.48 21.08
C GLU A 259 13.17 14.24 20.35
N GLU A 260 12.42 13.13 20.41
CA GLU A 260 12.74 11.89 19.69
C GLU A 260 12.91 12.13 18.18
N TRP A 261 12.02 12.93 17.58
CA TRP A 261 12.15 13.32 16.17
C TRP A 261 13.34 14.23 15.86
N ALA A 262 13.73 15.09 16.79
CA ALA A 262 14.89 15.97 16.62
C ALA A 262 16.20 15.19 16.73
N ASP A 263 16.26 14.16 17.58
CA ASP A 263 17.46 13.35 17.83
C ASP A 263 17.98 12.61 16.60
N VAL A 264 17.10 12.27 15.64
CA VAL A 264 17.51 11.61 14.39
C VAL A 264 17.95 12.58 13.28
N ALA A 265 17.89 13.89 13.51
CA ALA A 265 18.28 14.90 12.52
C ALA A 265 19.72 14.73 11.98
N PRO A 266 20.75 14.38 12.79
CA PRO A 266 22.10 14.17 12.29
C PRO A 266 22.21 13.06 11.23
N ARG A 267 21.40 11.99 11.34
CA ARG A 267 21.39 10.90 10.35
C ARG A 267 20.74 11.32 9.05
N VAL A 268 19.66 12.10 9.12
CA VAL A 268 19.01 12.69 7.94
C VAL A 268 19.97 13.66 7.23
N ALA A 269 20.72 14.46 7.98
CA ALA A 269 21.71 15.39 7.44
C ALA A 269 22.87 14.65 6.75
N ALA A 270 23.40 13.59 7.36
CA ALA A 270 24.43 12.75 6.76
C ALA A 270 23.96 12.12 5.43
N ALA A 271 22.72 11.62 5.39
CA ALA A 271 22.14 11.08 4.16
C ALA A 271 21.90 12.16 3.08
N ALA A 272 21.59 13.40 3.47
CA ALA A 272 21.45 14.52 2.55
C ALA A 272 22.80 14.93 1.92
N ASP A 273 23.91 14.78 2.64
CA ASP A 273 25.25 15.06 2.11
C ASP A 273 25.70 14.05 1.02
N LEU A 274 24.96 12.95 0.81
CA LEU A 274 25.22 11.95 -0.24
C LEU A 274 24.52 12.24 -1.58
N ILE A 275 23.77 13.34 -1.70
CA ILE A 275 22.93 13.61 -2.88
C ILE A 275 23.75 13.87 -4.15
N ASP A 276 24.93 14.48 -4.00
CA ASP A 276 25.81 14.76 -5.15
C ASP A 276 26.30 13.46 -5.81
N THR A 277 26.43 12.37 -5.05
CA THR A 277 26.82 11.05 -5.55
C THR A 277 25.64 10.14 -5.85
N ASP A 278 24.47 10.40 -5.25
CA ASP A 278 23.21 9.69 -5.47
C ASP A 278 22.02 10.66 -5.63
N PRO A 279 21.80 11.21 -6.83
CA PRO A 279 20.70 12.16 -7.06
C PRO A 279 19.30 11.58 -6.81
N SER A 280 19.13 10.25 -6.93
CA SER A 280 17.85 9.57 -6.73
C SER A 280 17.40 9.61 -5.26
N ARG A 281 18.37 9.62 -4.34
CA ARG A 281 18.16 9.82 -2.91
C ARG A 281 17.59 11.19 -2.60
N GLY A 282 18.06 12.24 -3.28
CA GLY A 282 17.67 13.62 -2.98
C GLY A 282 16.17 13.89 -3.07
N VAL A 283 15.51 13.38 -4.11
CA VAL A 283 14.05 13.55 -4.30
C VAL A 283 13.25 12.81 -3.22
N THR A 284 13.70 11.61 -2.87
CA THR A 284 13.03 10.78 -1.86
C THR A 284 13.20 11.37 -0.46
N LEU A 285 14.42 11.82 -0.13
CA LEU A 285 14.73 12.49 1.13
C LEU A 285 13.98 13.82 1.27
N SER A 286 13.91 14.64 0.22
CA SER A 286 13.22 15.92 0.29
C SER A 286 11.71 15.75 0.48
N SER A 287 11.12 14.76 -0.18
CA SER A 287 9.70 14.40 0.03
C SER A 287 9.45 13.88 1.44
N MET A 288 10.34 13.02 1.95
CA MET A 288 10.28 12.54 3.34
C MET A 288 10.38 13.68 4.33
N LEU A 289 11.37 14.55 4.20
CA LEU A 289 11.57 15.67 5.11
C LEU A 289 10.35 16.60 5.07
N ALA A 290 9.85 16.95 3.89
CA ALA A 290 8.67 17.81 3.74
C ALA A 290 7.42 17.24 4.44
N ALA A 291 7.26 15.92 4.43
CA ALA A 291 6.16 15.19 5.06
C ALA A 291 6.40 14.80 6.54
N SER A 292 7.59 15.06 7.08
CA SER A 292 8.00 14.61 8.42
C SER A 292 7.52 15.52 9.57
N HIS A 293 7.83 15.11 10.80
CA HIS A 293 7.52 15.88 12.01
C HIS A 293 8.15 17.29 11.96
N PRO A 294 7.42 18.35 12.39
CA PRO A 294 7.94 19.72 12.39
C PRO A 294 9.28 19.88 13.12
N ALA A 295 9.52 19.13 14.20
CA ALA A 295 10.78 19.17 14.94
C ALA A 295 11.96 18.69 14.07
N LEU A 296 11.82 17.56 13.37
CA LEU A 296 12.83 17.07 12.44
C LEU A 296 13.07 18.07 11.29
N ARG A 297 11.99 18.64 10.72
CA ARG A 297 12.09 19.67 9.67
C ARG A 297 12.80 20.94 10.12
N ALA A 298 12.71 21.30 11.39
CA ALA A 298 13.41 22.46 11.95
C ALA A 298 14.88 22.13 12.26
N ALA A 299 15.17 20.90 12.69
CA ALA A 299 16.50 20.46 13.11
C ALA A 299 17.45 20.14 11.94
N VAL A 300 16.93 19.66 10.79
CA VAL A 300 17.76 19.23 9.64
C VAL A 300 18.38 20.40 8.86
N PRO A 301 17.63 21.42 8.38
CA PRO A 301 18.18 22.46 7.50
C PRO A 301 19.45 23.17 8.01
N PRO A 302 19.60 23.48 9.32
CA PRO A 302 20.83 24.06 9.84
C PRO A 302 22.09 23.17 9.72
N THR A 303 21.93 21.88 9.43
CA THR A 303 23.00 20.87 9.49
C THR A 303 23.40 20.30 8.13
N VAL A 304 22.60 20.51 7.09
CA VAL A 304 22.87 19.98 5.74
C VAL A 304 23.84 20.88 4.99
N ARG A 305 24.83 20.29 4.30
CA ARG A 305 25.79 21.04 3.46
C ARG A 305 25.29 21.21 2.03
N ALA A 306 24.60 20.20 1.49
CA ALA A 306 24.01 20.22 0.15
C ALA A 306 22.58 20.81 0.13
N SER A 307 22.19 21.46 -0.97
CA SER A 307 20.82 21.94 -1.12
C SER A 307 19.89 20.78 -1.52
N LEU A 308 18.87 20.50 -0.70
CA LEU A 308 17.85 19.51 -1.04
C LEU A 308 16.96 20.03 -2.17
N PRO A 309 16.63 19.21 -3.19
CA PRO A 309 15.69 19.61 -4.23
C PRO A 309 14.28 19.77 -3.66
N ASP A 310 13.47 20.65 -4.26
CA ASP A 310 12.05 20.74 -3.91
C ASP A 310 11.33 19.42 -4.16
N PRO A 311 10.45 18.97 -3.24
CA PRO A 311 9.68 17.75 -3.44
C PRO A 311 8.71 17.92 -4.61
N PRO A 312 8.57 16.92 -5.50
CA PRO A 312 7.66 16.98 -6.64
C PRO A 312 6.20 17.02 -6.16
N ARG A 313 5.52 18.15 -6.38
CA ARG A 313 4.16 18.39 -5.91
C ARG A 313 3.40 19.37 -6.81
N PRO A 314 2.05 19.35 -6.78
CA PRO A 314 1.25 20.36 -7.44
C PRO A 314 1.60 21.78 -6.98
N PRO A 315 1.61 22.77 -7.90
CA PRO A 315 1.88 24.16 -7.55
C PRO A 315 0.73 24.81 -6.74
N ARG A 316 -0.45 24.21 -6.75
CA ARG A 316 -1.63 24.68 -6.01
C ARG A 316 -2.34 23.51 -5.35
N TRP A 317 -2.90 23.77 -4.17
CA TRP A 317 -3.59 22.78 -3.33
C TRP A 317 -5.05 23.20 -3.08
N THR A 318 -5.73 23.60 -4.16
CA THR A 318 -7.14 24.04 -4.13
C THR A 318 -8.05 23.05 -4.86
N ARG A 319 -9.31 22.95 -4.44
CA ARG A 319 -10.34 22.08 -5.05
C ARG A 319 -11.10 22.76 -6.20
N ASN A 320 -10.44 23.67 -6.91
CA ASN A 320 -11.06 24.46 -7.97
C ASN A 320 -10.21 24.39 -9.25
N ARG A 321 -10.74 24.93 -10.34
CA ARG A 321 -10.12 24.94 -11.68
C ARG A 321 -8.72 25.58 -11.76
N LEU A 322 -8.28 26.27 -10.71
CA LEU A 322 -6.92 26.82 -10.67
C LEU A 322 -5.87 25.73 -10.43
N ASN A 323 -6.27 24.61 -9.84
CA ASN A 323 -5.43 23.44 -9.65
C ASN A 323 -5.68 22.46 -10.80
N VAL A 324 -4.84 22.53 -11.84
CA VAL A 324 -4.95 21.69 -13.04
C VAL A 324 -4.92 20.20 -12.71
N HIS A 325 -4.13 19.78 -11.72
CA HIS A 325 -4.03 18.38 -11.29
C HIS A 325 -5.30 17.90 -10.59
N TYR A 326 -5.96 18.76 -9.80
CA TYR A 326 -7.27 18.43 -9.22
C TYR A 326 -8.36 18.35 -10.30
N SER A 327 -8.31 19.22 -11.32
CA SER A 327 -9.21 19.12 -12.47
C SER A 327 -8.97 17.84 -13.28
N ALA A 328 -7.72 17.42 -13.47
CA ALA A 328 -7.39 16.15 -14.11
C ALA A 328 -7.92 14.95 -13.29
N ALA A 329 -7.71 14.96 -11.97
CA ALA A 329 -8.25 13.94 -11.06
C ALA A 329 -9.78 13.88 -11.09
N ALA A 330 -10.46 15.03 -11.18
CA ALA A 330 -11.92 15.09 -11.28
C ALA A 330 -12.42 14.52 -12.62
N ALA A 331 -11.75 14.84 -13.74
CA ALA A 331 -12.09 14.28 -15.04
C ALA A 331 -11.92 12.76 -15.06
N LEU A 332 -10.81 12.26 -14.51
CA LEU A 332 -10.55 10.83 -14.39
C LEU A 332 -11.57 10.13 -13.48
N ALA A 333 -11.93 10.75 -12.35
CA ALA A 333 -12.94 10.21 -11.44
C ALA A 333 -14.33 10.16 -12.08
N ALA A 334 -14.72 11.17 -12.86
CA ALA A 334 -15.98 11.20 -13.59
C ALA A 334 -16.05 10.09 -14.66
N GLU A 335 -14.96 9.88 -15.41
CA GLU A 335 -14.83 8.78 -16.37
C GLU A 335 -14.97 7.41 -15.67
N VAL A 336 -14.29 7.23 -14.55
CA VAL A 336 -14.26 5.97 -13.80
C VAL A 336 -15.59 5.69 -13.09
N ALA A 337 -16.23 6.73 -12.56
CA ALA A 337 -17.52 6.59 -11.89
C ALA A 337 -18.64 6.29 -12.91
N ASP A 338 -18.54 6.80 -14.14
CA ASP A 338 -19.54 6.61 -15.21
C ASP A 338 -20.98 6.84 -14.72
N SER A 339 -21.21 8.01 -14.12
CA SER A 339 -22.49 8.41 -13.50
C SER A 339 -22.94 7.60 -12.26
N LEU A 340 -22.12 6.68 -11.75
CA LEU A 340 -22.37 6.02 -10.46
C LEU A 340 -22.11 6.98 -9.29
N PRO A 341 -22.88 6.89 -8.18
CA PRO A 341 -22.64 7.70 -6.98
C PRO A 341 -21.25 7.45 -6.37
N GLY A 342 -20.67 8.49 -5.78
CA GLY A 342 -19.37 8.42 -5.10
C GLY A 342 -18.22 9.13 -5.81
N GLU A 343 -18.49 9.80 -6.94
CA GLU A 343 -17.52 10.56 -7.74
C GLU A 343 -16.77 11.63 -6.92
N THR A 344 -17.45 12.27 -5.96
CA THR A 344 -16.85 13.38 -5.20
C THR A 344 -15.68 12.93 -4.34
N MET A 345 -15.87 11.85 -3.57
CA MET A 345 -14.78 11.24 -2.81
C MET A 345 -13.76 10.57 -3.73
N LEU A 346 -14.20 9.92 -4.81
CA LEU A 346 -13.27 9.31 -5.77
C LEU A 346 -12.31 10.35 -6.34
N THR A 347 -12.78 11.54 -6.70
CA THR A 347 -11.95 12.68 -7.13
C THR A 347 -10.87 13.01 -6.09
N ARG A 348 -11.23 13.04 -4.81
CA ARG A 348 -10.28 13.30 -3.72
C ARG A 348 -9.23 12.19 -3.61
N LEU A 349 -9.65 10.93 -3.64
CA LEU A 349 -8.75 9.78 -3.53
C LEU A 349 -7.81 9.70 -4.74
N VAL A 350 -8.31 9.96 -5.96
CA VAL A 350 -7.51 9.99 -7.19
C VAL A 350 -6.47 11.09 -7.14
N PHE A 351 -6.85 12.29 -6.68
CA PHE A 351 -5.91 13.38 -6.51
C PHE A 351 -4.79 13.00 -5.53
N GLU A 352 -5.13 12.39 -4.40
CA GLU A 352 -4.12 12.01 -3.42
C GLU A 352 -3.21 10.87 -3.91
N ALA A 353 -3.78 9.86 -4.56
CA ALA A 353 -3.05 8.72 -5.08
C ALA A 353 -2.04 9.11 -6.18
N LEU A 354 -2.36 10.11 -6.99
CA LEU A 354 -1.49 10.60 -8.08
C LEU A 354 -0.62 11.79 -7.68
N TYR A 355 -1.02 12.64 -6.76
CA TYR A 355 -0.37 13.95 -6.61
C TYR A 355 0.03 14.31 -5.19
N ASP A 356 -0.35 13.52 -4.18
CA ASP A 356 0.11 13.75 -2.83
C ASP A 356 1.56 13.30 -2.67
N PHE A 357 2.41 14.20 -2.15
CA PHE A 357 3.80 13.87 -1.86
C PHE A 357 3.96 13.11 -0.54
N ARG A 358 2.91 13.09 0.30
CA ARG A 358 2.87 12.35 1.56
C ARG A 358 2.47 10.91 1.28
N ALA A 359 3.41 9.99 1.46
CA ALA A 359 3.22 8.57 1.16
C ALA A 359 1.98 7.98 1.86
N ALA A 360 1.75 8.33 3.13
CA ALA A 360 0.58 7.85 3.89
C ALA A 360 -0.75 8.20 3.22
N HIS A 361 -0.89 9.42 2.67
CA HIS A 361 -2.09 9.86 1.97
C HIS A 361 -2.24 9.12 0.63
N ALA A 362 -1.17 9.07 -0.16
CA ALA A 362 -1.18 8.43 -1.48
C ALA A 362 -1.48 6.91 -1.37
N VAL A 363 -0.84 6.21 -0.43
CA VAL A 363 -1.00 4.77 -0.22
C VAL A 363 -2.39 4.45 0.32
N THR A 364 -2.86 5.12 1.38
CA THR A 364 -4.19 4.81 1.94
C THR A 364 -5.32 5.14 0.95
N SER A 365 -5.19 6.19 0.15
CA SER A 365 -6.12 6.47 -0.95
C SER A 365 -6.07 5.42 -2.05
N SER A 366 -4.88 4.94 -2.41
CA SER A 366 -4.73 3.82 -3.35
C SER A 366 -5.38 2.55 -2.82
N TYR A 367 -5.24 2.25 -1.53
CA TYR A 367 -5.88 1.08 -0.90
C TYR A 367 -7.41 1.18 -0.96
N LEU A 368 -7.97 2.35 -0.66
CA LEU A 368 -9.41 2.56 -0.73
C LEU A 368 -9.94 2.44 -2.16
N ILE A 369 -9.22 2.97 -3.16
CA ILE A 369 -9.59 2.82 -4.57
C ILE A 369 -9.52 1.35 -5.00
N ALA A 370 -8.42 0.65 -4.70
CA ALA A 370 -8.22 -0.76 -5.04
C ALA A 370 -9.25 -1.69 -4.37
N ALA A 371 -9.74 -1.31 -3.18
CA ALA A 371 -10.79 -2.03 -2.48
C ALA A 371 -12.20 -1.64 -2.91
N SER A 372 -12.38 -0.57 -3.69
CA SER A 372 -13.68 -0.08 -4.13
C SER A 372 -14.18 -0.83 -5.38
N PRO A 373 -15.47 -0.75 -5.72
CA PRO A 373 -15.97 -1.31 -6.98
C PRO A 373 -15.42 -0.57 -8.22
N PHE A 374 -14.77 0.57 -8.05
CA PHE A 374 -14.20 1.37 -9.14
C PHE A 374 -12.81 0.90 -9.56
N ALA A 375 -12.17 -0.02 -8.83
CA ALA A 375 -10.79 -0.43 -9.07
C ALA A 375 -10.51 -0.88 -10.52
N PRO A 376 -11.32 -1.76 -11.16
CA PRO A 376 -11.05 -2.19 -12.54
C PRO A 376 -11.09 -1.03 -13.53
N ALA A 377 -12.11 -0.16 -13.43
CA ALA A 377 -12.26 0.99 -14.30
C ALA A 377 -11.14 2.02 -14.08
N PHE A 378 -10.72 2.22 -12.83
CA PHE A 378 -9.59 3.11 -12.51
C PHE A 378 -8.29 2.59 -13.10
N VAL A 379 -7.96 1.31 -12.94
CA VAL A 379 -6.75 0.72 -13.52
C VAL A 379 -6.76 0.80 -15.04
N ALA A 380 -7.90 0.53 -15.69
CA ALA A 380 -8.05 0.70 -17.13
C ALA A 380 -7.82 2.16 -17.58
N ALA A 381 -8.33 3.13 -16.82
CA ALA A 381 -8.15 4.54 -17.12
C ALA A 381 -6.70 5.01 -16.89
N LEU A 382 -6.01 4.50 -15.85
CA LEU A 382 -4.58 4.74 -15.65
C LEU A 382 -3.74 4.16 -16.81
N GLY A 383 -4.08 2.98 -17.31
CA GLY A 383 -3.43 2.39 -18.49
C GLY A 383 -3.57 3.26 -19.74
N ARG A 384 -4.76 3.83 -19.99
CA ARG A 384 -4.97 4.81 -21.07
C ARG A 384 -4.18 6.09 -20.85
N MET A 385 -4.17 6.60 -19.62
CA MET A 385 -3.43 7.82 -19.25
C MET A 385 -1.92 7.64 -19.45
N ALA A 386 -1.38 6.44 -19.19
CA ALA A 386 0.04 6.12 -19.38
C ALA A 386 0.52 6.33 -20.82
N ALA A 387 -0.36 6.10 -21.81
CA ALA A 387 -0.04 6.24 -23.22
C ALA A 387 -0.21 7.68 -23.76
N ALA A 388 -0.67 8.62 -22.92
CA ALA A 388 -0.88 10.01 -23.30
C ALA A 388 0.41 10.86 -23.11
N ASP A 389 0.43 12.04 -23.72
CA ASP A 389 1.45 13.05 -23.43
C ASP A 389 1.15 13.70 -22.07
N LEU A 390 1.98 13.37 -21.08
CA LEU A 390 1.81 13.78 -19.69
C LEU A 390 2.88 14.78 -19.25
N ASP A 391 2.52 15.68 -18.34
CA ASP A 391 3.51 16.49 -17.65
C ASP A 391 4.45 15.61 -16.78
N PRO A 392 5.68 16.08 -16.47
CA PRO A 392 6.66 15.29 -15.72
C PRO A 392 6.18 14.78 -14.35
N LEU A 393 5.34 15.57 -13.63
CA LEU A 393 4.83 15.18 -12.32
C LEU A 393 3.85 14.01 -12.48
N THR A 394 2.86 14.15 -13.37
CA THR A 394 1.88 13.08 -13.62
C THR A 394 2.56 11.79 -14.08
N ARG A 395 3.55 11.87 -14.99
CA ARG A 395 4.31 10.70 -15.47
C ARG A 395 5.03 9.97 -14.34
N SER A 396 5.80 10.69 -13.51
CA SER A 396 6.53 10.09 -12.38
C SER A 396 5.59 9.42 -11.37
N ARG A 397 4.41 10.02 -11.16
CA ARG A 397 3.48 9.57 -10.14
C ARG A 397 2.65 8.37 -10.58
N LEU A 398 2.36 8.25 -11.88
CA LEU A 398 1.62 7.12 -12.42
C LEU A 398 2.27 5.77 -12.10
N ARG A 399 3.61 5.69 -12.23
CA ARG A 399 4.39 4.52 -11.82
C ARG A 399 4.19 4.18 -10.35
N ASP A 400 4.29 5.19 -9.48
CA ASP A 400 4.15 5.01 -8.03
C ASP A 400 2.72 4.59 -7.68
N THR A 401 1.69 5.13 -8.36
CA THR A 401 0.29 4.75 -8.17
C THR A 401 0.04 3.29 -8.54
N PHE A 402 0.58 2.77 -9.65
CA PHE A 402 0.51 1.32 -9.92
C PHE A 402 1.16 0.51 -8.81
N GLY A 403 2.33 0.95 -8.32
CA GLY A 403 3.02 0.33 -7.19
C GLY A 403 2.24 0.35 -5.88
N ASN A 404 1.45 1.39 -5.61
CA ASN A 404 0.65 1.54 -4.39
C ASN A 404 -0.70 0.80 -4.47
N LEU A 405 -1.30 0.75 -5.65
CA LEU A 405 -2.56 0.02 -5.88
C LEU A 405 -2.35 -1.48 -5.70
N MET A 406 -1.21 -2.01 -6.19
CA MET A 406 -0.91 -3.44 -6.26
C MET A 406 -2.06 -4.25 -6.86
N TYR A 407 -2.83 -3.66 -7.76
CA TYR A 407 -3.99 -4.27 -8.38
C TYR A 407 -3.57 -5.06 -9.63
N PRO A 408 -4.20 -6.21 -9.94
CA PRO A 408 -3.94 -6.97 -11.15
C PRO A 408 -4.10 -6.14 -12.44
N THR A 409 -3.15 -6.27 -13.37
CA THR A 409 -3.10 -5.52 -14.63
C THR A 409 -3.14 -6.45 -15.85
N ASP A 410 -3.63 -7.67 -15.68
CA ASP A 410 -3.63 -8.73 -16.68
C ASP A 410 -4.27 -8.28 -18.01
N ASP A 411 -5.32 -7.47 -17.94
CA ASP A 411 -6.08 -6.95 -19.09
C ASP A 411 -5.47 -5.69 -19.74
N LEU A 412 -4.39 -5.13 -19.19
CA LEU A 412 -3.71 -3.96 -19.77
C LEU A 412 -2.68 -4.37 -20.81
N ASP A 413 -2.71 -3.71 -21.96
CA ASP A 413 -1.68 -3.80 -23.00
C ASP A 413 -0.52 -2.85 -22.68
N SER A 414 0.60 -3.42 -22.28
CA SER A 414 1.85 -2.72 -21.98
C SER A 414 2.74 -2.49 -23.21
N GLN A 415 2.46 -3.15 -24.34
CA GLN A 415 3.34 -3.13 -25.52
C GLN A 415 3.59 -1.73 -26.08
N PRO A 416 2.60 -0.81 -26.17
CA PRO A 416 2.86 0.55 -26.63
C PRO A 416 3.84 1.32 -25.75
N LEU A 417 3.86 1.02 -24.43
CA LEU A 417 4.76 1.68 -23.48
C LEU A 417 6.17 1.08 -23.54
N LEU A 418 6.27 -0.25 -23.64
CA LEU A 418 7.55 -0.96 -23.75
C LEU A 418 8.27 -0.67 -25.07
N ALA A 419 7.53 -0.43 -26.16
CA ALA A 419 8.09 -0.07 -27.46
C ALA A 419 8.50 1.42 -27.59
N SER A 420 8.32 2.22 -26.53
CA SER A 420 8.62 3.64 -26.56
C SER A 420 10.13 3.92 -26.49
N GLU A 421 10.57 5.02 -27.10
CA GLU A 421 11.94 5.53 -26.96
C GLU A 421 12.13 6.30 -25.62
N ASP A 422 11.05 6.66 -24.92
CA ASP A 422 11.12 7.28 -23.60
C ASP A 422 11.29 6.21 -22.50
N PRO A 423 12.46 6.12 -21.84
CA PRO A 423 12.71 5.11 -20.81
C PRO A 423 11.76 5.24 -19.61
N HIS A 424 11.16 6.40 -19.37
CA HIS A 424 10.15 6.55 -18.32
C HIS A 424 8.81 5.90 -18.69
N LEU A 425 8.45 5.87 -19.97
CA LEU A 425 7.26 5.13 -20.42
C LEU A 425 7.52 3.63 -20.37
N VAL A 426 8.72 3.19 -20.77
CA VAL A 426 9.15 1.80 -20.63
C VAL A 426 9.09 1.35 -19.16
N ASP A 427 9.56 2.19 -18.23
CA ASP A 427 9.50 1.93 -16.79
C ASP A 427 8.07 1.69 -16.26
N VAL A 428 7.10 2.46 -16.75
CA VAL A 428 5.66 2.25 -16.46
C VAL A 428 5.15 0.93 -17.07
N GLY A 429 5.52 0.65 -18.33
CA GLY A 429 5.18 -0.61 -19.01
C GLY A 429 5.68 -1.84 -18.25
N LEU A 430 6.92 -1.79 -17.75
CA LEU A 430 7.51 -2.85 -16.92
C LEU A 430 6.76 -3.04 -15.61
N ARG A 431 6.32 -1.95 -14.97
CA ARG A 431 5.49 -2.03 -13.75
C ARG A 431 4.14 -2.70 -14.04
N ILE A 432 3.50 -2.37 -15.16
CA ILE A 432 2.26 -3.01 -15.61
C ILE A 432 2.47 -4.50 -15.85
N ASP A 433 3.55 -4.89 -16.54
CA ASP A 433 3.85 -6.30 -16.79
C ASP A 433 4.17 -7.08 -15.50
N ALA A 434 4.93 -6.48 -14.58
CA ALA A 434 5.21 -7.10 -13.28
C ALA A 434 3.92 -7.42 -12.50
N LEU A 435 2.96 -6.48 -12.46
CA LEU A 435 1.69 -6.68 -11.78
C LEU A 435 0.75 -7.67 -12.49
N ALA A 436 1.01 -7.96 -13.77
CA ALA A 436 0.37 -9.01 -14.55
C ALA A 436 1.14 -10.36 -14.49
N GLY A 437 2.30 -10.42 -13.83
CA GLY A 437 3.15 -11.62 -13.82
C GLY A 437 3.76 -11.94 -15.19
N ARG A 438 4.01 -10.90 -15.98
CA ARG A 438 4.65 -10.98 -17.30
C ARG A 438 6.02 -10.30 -17.26
N ALA A 439 6.85 -10.62 -18.25
CA ALA A 439 8.13 -9.96 -18.47
C ALA A 439 8.43 -9.90 -19.97
N PRO A 440 9.23 -8.92 -20.42
CA PRO A 440 9.76 -8.89 -21.78
C PRO A 440 10.57 -10.14 -22.14
N ALA A 441 10.78 -10.37 -23.44
CA ALA A 441 11.61 -11.47 -23.91
C ALA A 441 13.07 -11.32 -23.45
N THR A 442 13.81 -12.43 -23.35
CA THR A 442 15.16 -12.44 -22.76
C THR A 442 16.15 -11.42 -23.34
N PRO A 443 16.26 -11.22 -24.67
CA PRO A 443 17.20 -10.23 -25.22
C PRO A 443 16.84 -8.79 -24.83
N GLU A 444 15.55 -8.46 -24.84
CA GLU A 444 15.03 -7.15 -24.46
C GLU A 444 15.21 -6.91 -22.97
N LEU A 445 14.85 -7.90 -22.13
CA LEU A 445 15.03 -7.83 -20.69
C LEU A 445 16.51 -7.61 -20.31
N ARG A 446 17.46 -8.25 -20.99
CA ARG A 446 18.89 -8.00 -20.77
C ARG A 446 19.32 -6.57 -21.11
N ALA A 447 18.74 -5.98 -22.16
CA ALA A 447 19.01 -4.58 -22.51
C ALA A 447 18.46 -3.62 -21.44
N LEU A 448 17.23 -3.85 -20.98
CA LEU A 448 16.58 -3.06 -19.93
C LEU A 448 17.31 -3.15 -18.59
N LEU A 449 17.86 -4.32 -18.24
CA LEU A 449 18.67 -4.50 -17.04
C LEU A 449 20.01 -3.73 -17.07
N ALA A 450 20.49 -3.33 -18.25
CA ALA A 450 21.71 -2.53 -18.38
C ALA A 450 21.44 -1.02 -18.21
N GLU A 451 20.19 -0.60 -18.22
CA GLU A 451 19.79 0.80 -18.12
C GLU A 451 19.33 1.15 -16.70
N ARG A 452 20.04 2.11 -16.07
CA ARG A 452 19.77 2.49 -14.68
C ARG A 452 18.33 2.93 -14.39
N ILE A 453 17.61 3.48 -15.38
CA ILE A 453 16.24 3.96 -15.20
C ILE A 453 15.25 2.79 -15.09
N THR A 454 15.46 1.73 -15.87
CA THR A 454 14.52 0.60 -16.00
C THR A 454 14.97 -0.64 -15.22
N GLU A 455 16.23 -0.71 -14.76
CA GLU A 455 16.85 -1.82 -14.02
C GLU A 455 15.94 -2.38 -12.89
N GLU A 456 15.40 -1.51 -12.03
CA GLU A 456 14.56 -1.91 -10.89
C GLU A 456 13.27 -2.59 -11.35
N ASN A 457 12.55 -1.99 -12.29
CA ASN A 457 11.28 -2.52 -12.79
C ASN A 457 11.47 -3.71 -13.73
N ALA A 458 12.59 -3.78 -14.45
CA ALA A 458 12.96 -4.95 -15.24
C ALA A 458 13.23 -6.17 -14.36
N LEU A 459 13.98 -6.01 -13.27
CA LEU A 459 14.16 -7.08 -12.27
C LEU A 459 12.85 -7.48 -11.61
N LEU A 460 12.01 -6.49 -11.27
CA LEU A 460 10.70 -6.76 -10.67
C LEU A 460 9.80 -7.55 -11.64
N ALA A 461 9.73 -7.17 -12.91
CA ALA A 461 8.95 -7.89 -13.92
C ALA A 461 9.46 -9.32 -14.10
N ALA A 462 10.79 -9.49 -14.23
CA ALA A 462 11.42 -10.80 -14.30
C ALA A 462 11.11 -11.67 -13.07
N GLY A 463 11.18 -11.08 -11.88
CA GLY A 463 10.88 -11.71 -10.60
C GLY A 463 9.44 -12.19 -10.49
N MET A 464 8.49 -11.28 -10.72
CA MET A 464 7.06 -11.57 -10.64
C MET A 464 6.61 -12.61 -11.67
N ALA A 465 7.26 -12.66 -12.84
CA ALA A 465 7.01 -13.64 -13.90
C ALA A 465 7.80 -14.96 -13.75
N GLU A 466 8.65 -15.09 -12.72
CA GLU A 466 9.58 -16.23 -12.55
C GLU A 466 10.44 -16.50 -13.80
N HIS A 467 10.90 -15.42 -14.44
CA HIS A 467 11.53 -15.49 -15.76
C HIS A 467 12.84 -16.32 -15.70
N PRO A 468 13.08 -17.26 -16.65
CA PRO A 468 14.25 -18.17 -16.62
C PRO A 468 15.61 -17.48 -16.53
N LEU A 469 15.74 -16.27 -17.11
CA LEU A 469 16.95 -15.43 -17.04
C LEU A 469 17.45 -15.21 -15.61
N LEU A 470 16.59 -15.24 -14.59
CA LEU A 470 17.01 -15.09 -13.19
C LEU A 470 18.00 -16.18 -12.77
N ALA A 471 17.85 -17.41 -13.28
CA ALA A 471 18.79 -18.50 -13.02
C ALA A 471 20.18 -18.23 -13.60
N GLU A 472 20.23 -17.66 -14.81
CA GLU A 472 21.47 -17.28 -15.48
C GLU A 472 22.13 -16.11 -14.76
N LEU A 473 21.39 -15.04 -14.46
CA LEU A 473 21.91 -13.84 -13.78
C LEU A 473 22.44 -14.16 -12.38
N ALA A 474 21.74 -15.01 -11.62
CA ALA A 474 22.17 -15.42 -10.28
C ALA A 474 23.47 -16.24 -10.30
N ALA A 475 23.73 -16.96 -11.39
CA ALA A 475 24.91 -17.83 -11.55
C ALA A 475 26.09 -17.15 -12.24
N ASP A 476 25.88 -16.00 -12.88
CA ASP A 476 26.91 -15.30 -13.67
C ASP A 476 27.86 -14.50 -12.76
N PRO A 477 29.14 -14.90 -12.64
CA PRO A 477 30.12 -14.15 -11.85
C PRO A 477 30.48 -12.80 -12.48
N GLY A 478 30.23 -12.60 -13.77
CA GLY A 478 30.50 -11.36 -14.51
C GLY A 478 29.36 -10.34 -14.48
N ALA A 479 28.18 -10.71 -13.98
CA ALA A 479 27.05 -9.77 -13.82
C ALA A 479 27.30 -8.76 -12.68
N ASP A 480 26.64 -7.60 -12.74
CA ASP A 480 26.62 -6.64 -11.62
C ASP A 480 26.18 -7.38 -10.33
N PRO A 481 26.96 -7.30 -9.24
CA PRO A 481 26.62 -7.95 -7.98
C PRO A 481 25.19 -7.67 -7.50
N ARG A 482 24.67 -6.46 -7.70
CA ARG A 482 23.30 -6.07 -7.31
C ARG A 482 22.25 -6.86 -8.09
N ILE A 483 22.44 -6.99 -9.40
CA ILE A 483 21.55 -7.77 -10.28
C ILE A 483 21.61 -9.25 -9.92
N ARG A 484 22.82 -9.79 -9.68
CA ARG A 484 23.02 -11.19 -9.30
C ARG A 484 22.34 -11.51 -7.97
N GLU A 485 22.52 -10.67 -6.96
CA GLU A 485 21.91 -10.83 -5.64
C GLU A 485 20.38 -10.74 -5.73
N ALA A 486 19.84 -9.77 -6.46
CA ALA A 486 18.40 -9.63 -6.65
C ALA A 486 17.78 -10.81 -7.43
N ALA A 487 18.47 -11.32 -8.44
CA ALA A 487 18.06 -12.52 -9.15
C ALA A 487 18.07 -13.75 -8.23
N GLY A 488 19.10 -13.87 -7.39
CA GLY A 488 19.17 -14.92 -6.35
C GLY A 488 18.02 -14.84 -5.36
N TRP A 489 17.67 -13.63 -4.91
CA TRP A 489 16.55 -13.40 -4.01
C TRP A 489 15.21 -13.81 -4.63
N TRP A 490 14.94 -13.40 -5.88
CA TRP A 490 13.72 -13.79 -6.59
C TRP A 490 13.61 -15.31 -6.78
N ARG A 491 14.71 -15.99 -7.10
CA ARG A 491 14.73 -17.46 -7.22
C ARG A 491 14.41 -18.18 -5.91
N ALA A 492 14.86 -17.62 -4.79
CA ALA A 492 14.59 -18.20 -3.48
C ALA A 492 13.15 -17.92 -3.01
N THR A 493 12.59 -16.78 -3.40
CA THR A 493 11.31 -16.27 -2.87
C THR A 493 10.11 -16.67 -3.74
N GLY A 494 10.30 -16.84 -5.06
CA GLY A 494 9.26 -17.16 -6.04
C GLY A 494 8.58 -15.92 -6.62
N GLY A 495 7.65 -16.13 -7.56
CA GLY A 495 6.99 -15.05 -8.31
C GLY A 495 5.67 -14.54 -7.73
N ARG A 496 4.86 -13.94 -8.61
CA ARG A 496 3.57 -13.31 -8.31
C ARG A 496 2.60 -14.26 -7.59
N ILE A 497 1.92 -13.75 -6.57
CA ILE A 497 0.85 -14.43 -5.83
C ILE A 497 -0.48 -13.75 -6.16
N VAL A 498 -1.42 -14.53 -6.67
CA VAL A 498 -2.81 -14.12 -6.91
C VAL A 498 -3.71 -15.07 -6.14
N ASP A 499 -4.57 -14.53 -5.29
CA ASP A 499 -5.59 -15.34 -4.63
C ASP A 499 -6.67 -15.76 -5.65
N PRO A 500 -7.28 -16.95 -5.51
CA PRO A 500 -8.36 -17.37 -6.39
C PRO A 500 -9.51 -16.35 -6.40
N ALA A 501 -10.10 -16.11 -7.58
CA ALA A 501 -11.33 -15.32 -7.66
C ALA A 501 -12.43 -15.95 -6.79
N ALA A 502 -13.10 -15.12 -6.00
CA ALA A 502 -14.12 -15.54 -5.02
C ALA A 502 -15.48 -15.83 -5.65
#